data_AF-A0AAD9VG75-F1
#
_entry.id   AF-A0AAD9VG75-F1
#
_cell.length_a   1.000
_cell.length_b   1.000
_cell.length_c   1.000
_cell.angle_alpha   90.00
_cell.angle_beta   90.00
_cell.angle_gamma   90.00
#
_symmetry.space_group_name_H-M   'P 1'
#
loop_
_entity.id
_entity.type
_entity.pdbx_description
1 polymer ?
#
loop_
_entity_poly.entity_id
_entity_poly.type
_entity_poly.pdbx_seq_one_letter_code
_entity_poly.pdbx_strand_id
1 'polypeptide(L)'
;MSKKCSLFPDKQEYCTAIYAVKQTVSSLELIGSIFIIFIIWLFKKYKYFDQRLIMALGVSALGQSISLMLTDVPQERGHFCRFQAWIITYFENRVLKCHFVCVDRYYHFISWGVPFVVSCLPLIADAYGPAGPW
;
A
#
# COMPACT_ATOMS: atom_id res chain seq x y z
N MET A 1 4.84 -6.48 -25.79
CA MET A 1 6.30 -6.42 -25.94
C MET A 1 6.94 -6.76 -24.61
N SER A 2 7.63 -7.90 -24.50
CA SER A 2 8.27 -8.34 -23.25
C SER A 2 9.50 -7.47 -22.98
N LYS A 3 9.34 -6.48 -22.11
CA LYS A 3 10.41 -5.59 -21.67
C LYS A 3 11.26 -6.35 -20.61
N LYS A 4 12.57 -6.42 -20.81
CA LYS A 4 13.52 -7.22 -20.00
C LYS A 4 13.51 -6.77 -18.53
N CYS A 5 13.51 -7.71 -17.58
CA CYS A 5 13.56 -7.40 -16.15
C CYS A 5 14.98 -7.05 -15.73
N SER A 6 15.19 -5.86 -15.16
CA SER A 6 16.52 -5.44 -14.66
C SER A 6 16.92 -6.09 -13.33
N LEU A 7 15.97 -6.70 -12.61
CA LEU A 7 16.20 -7.31 -11.29
C LEU A 7 16.94 -8.66 -11.37
N PHE A 8 16.73 -9.42 -12.45
CA PHE A 8 17.37 -10.72 -12.70
C PHE A 8 17.76 -10.84 -14.17
N PRO A 9 18.92 -10.29 -14.58
CA PRO A 9 19.33 -10.26 -15.99
C PRO A 9 19.53 -11.66 -16.60
N ASP A 10 19.86 -12.68 -15.78
CA ASP A 10 20.13 -14.04 -16.24
C ASP A 10 18.93 -15.01 -16.14
N LYS A 11 17.88 -14.68 -15.39
CA LYS A 11 16.77 -15.62 -15.15
C LYS A 11 15.39 -14.96 -15.20
N GLN A 12 14.90 -14.73 -16.42
CA GLN A 12 13.63 -14.06 -16.71
C GLN A 12 12.39 -14.83 -16.18
N GLU A 13 12.45 -16.16 -16.04
CA GLU A 13 11.33 -16.98 -15.54
C GLU A 13 10.92 -16.65 -14.09
N TYR A 14 11.88 -16.29 -13.24
CA TYR A 14 11.60 -15.88 -11.86
C TYR A 14 10.82 -14.57 -11.82
N CYS A 15 11.10 -13.66 -12.76
CA CYS A 15 10.39 -12.38 -12.84
C CYS A 15 8.91 -12.60 -13.15
N THR A 16 8.60 -13.49 -14.09
CA THR A 16 7.23 -13.86 -14.44
C THR A 16 6.52 -14.56 -13.28
N ALA A 17 7.19 -15.46 -12.57
CA ALA A 17 6.62 -16.14 -11.40
C ALA A 17 6.30 -15.15 -10.27
N ILE A 18 7.22 -14.25 -9.94
CA ILE A 18 7.01 -13.20 -8.93
C ILE A 18 5.85 -12.28 -9.33
N TYR A 19 5.77 -11.90 -10.60
CA TYR A 19 4.67 -11.08 -11.10
C TYR A 19 3.33 -11.82 -10.99
N ALA A 20 3.26 -13.09 -11.41
CA ALA A 20 2.05 -13.88 -11.31
C ALA A 20 1.57 -14.03 -9.86
N VAL A 21 2.49 -14.29 -8.93
CA VAL A 21 2.17 -14.38 -7.49
C VAL A 21 1.69 -13.03 -6.94
N LYS A 22 2.36 -11.92 -7.29
CA LYS A 22 1.92 -10.58 -6.88
C LYS A 22 0.53 -10.25 -7.40
N GLN A 23 0.25 -10.56 -8.66
CA GLN A 23 -1.03 -10.29 -9.28
C GLN A 23 -2.17 -11.08 -8.63
N THR A 24 -1.94 -12.36 -8.30
CA THR A 24 -2.95 -13.20 -7.65
C THR A 24 -3.22 -12.77 -6.22
N VAL A 25 -2.17 -12.51 -5.43
CA VAL A 25 -2.30 -12.00 -4.06
C VAL A 25 -3.03 -10.66 -4.04
N SER A 26 -2.62 -9.72 -4.90
CA SER A 26 -3.26 -8.41 -5.00
C SER A 26 -4.74 -8.49 -5.38
N SER A 27 -5.11 -9.42 -6.26
CA SER A 27 -6.52 -9.60 -6.64
C SER A 27 -7.36 -10.15 -5.48
N LEU A 28 -6.80 -11.10 -4.70
CA LEU A 28 -7.45 -11.64 -3.51
C LEU A 28 -7.59 -10.59 -2.41
N GLU A 29 -6.55 -9.79 -2.18
CA GLU A 29 -6.57 -8.68 -1.22
C GLU A 29 -7.57 -7.59 -1.62
N LEU A 30 -7.68 -7.26 -2.90
CA LEU A 30 -8.67 -6.31 -3.41
C LEU A 30 -10.09 -6.80 -3.09
N ILE A 31 -10.40 -8.07 -3.41
CA ILE A 31 -11.71 -8.65 -3.15
C ILE A 31 -12.00 -8.69 -1.65
N GLY A 32 -11.04 -9.14 -0.85
CA GLY A 32 -11.18 -9.23 0.61
C GLY A 32 -11.40 -7.87 1.25
N SER A 33 -10.65 -6.85 0.84
CA SER A 33 -10.77 -5.49 1.40
C SER A 33 -12.08 -4.81 1.01
N ILE A 34 -12.56 -4.94 -0.23
CA ILE A 34 -13.89 -4.45 -0.65
C ILE A 34 -14.98 -5.12 0.19
N PHE A 35 -14.90 -6.44 0.37
CA PHE A 35 -15.90 -7.20 1.11
C PHE A 35 -15.98 -6.79 2.59
N ILE A 36 -14.83 -6.63 3.25
CA ILE A 36 -14.77 -6.20 4.66
C ILE A 36 -15.31 -4.77 4.82
N ILE A 37 -14.93 -3.85 3.93
CA ILE A 37 -15.46 -2.48 3.95
C ILE A 37 -16.98 -2.48 3.75
N PHE A 38 -17.48 -3.29 2.82
CA PHE A 38 -18.91 -3.44 2.57
C PHE A 38 -19.66 -3.96 3.79
N ILE A 39 -19.14 -4.99 4.49
CA ILE A 39 -19.74 -5.51 5.73
C ILE A 39 -19.78 -4.44 6.83
N ILE A 40 -18.67 -3.72 7.05
CA ILE A 40 -18.62 -2.68 8.09
C ILE A 40 -19.62 -1.56 7.79
N TRP A 41 -19.75 -1.19 6.52
CA TRP A 41 -20.72 -0.21 6.05
C TRP A 41 -22.17 -0.69 6.25
N LEU A 42 -22.46 -1.94 5.87
CA LEU A 42 -23.79 -2.55 5.95
C LEU A 42 -24.30 -2.68 7.39
N PHE A 43 -23.45 -3.12 8.32
CA PHE A 43 -23.83 -3.29 9.72
C PHE A 43 -23.71 -2.02 10.56
N LYS A 44 -23.32 -0.89 9.96
CA LYS A 44 -23.10 0.39 10.65
C LYS A 44 -22.24 0.27 11.92
N LYS A 45 -21.29 -0.69 11.92
CA LYS A 45 -20.45 -1.09 13.04
C LYS A 45 -19.21 -0.17 13.15
N TYR A 46 -19.39 1.14 13.14
CA TYR A 46 -18.31 2.14 13.24
C TYR A 46 -18.12 2.70 14.66
N LYS A 47 -18.78 2.08 15.65
CA LYS A 47 -18.80 2.55 17.03
C LYS A 47 -17.61 2.05 17.86
N TYR A 48 -17.05 0.89 17.52
CA TYR A 48 -15.93 0.28 18.24
C TYR A 48 -14.59 0.68 17.62
N PHE A 49 -13.58 0.89 18.48
CA PHE A 49 -12.25 1.32 18.08
C PHE A 49 -11.58 0.35 17.10
N ASP A 50 -11.66 -0.96 17.38
CA ASP A 50 -11.04 -2.01 16.55
C ASP A 50 -11.63 -2.03 15.13
N GLN A 51 -12.92 -1.73 14.99
CA GLN A 51 -13.58 -1.73 13.69
C GLN A 51 -13.17 -0.53 12.83
N ARG A 52 -12.82 0.60 13.46
CA ARG A 52 -12.23 1.75 12.75
C ARG A 52 -10.82 1.43 12.27
N LEU A 53 -10.05 0.67 13.05
CA LEU A 53 -8.73 0.20 12.64
C LEU A 53 -8.83 -0.76 11.45
N ILE A 54 -9.76 -1.72 11.48
CA ILE A 54 -10.01 -2.65 10.37
C ILE A 54 -10.43 -1.89 9.10
N MET A 55 -11.27 -0.85 9.23
CA MET A 55 -11.65 -0.03 8.08
C MET A 55 -10.45 0.72 7.50
N ALA A 56 -9.58 1.30 8.34
CA ALA A 56 -8.36 1.98 7.88
C ALA A 56 -7.37 1.03 7.21
N LEU A 57 -7.22 -0.19 7.75
CA LEU A 57 -6.46 -1.28 7.16
C LEU A 57 -7.02 -1.71 5.81
N GLY A 58 -8.35 -1.83 5.69
CA GLY A 58 -9.02 -2.13 4.43
C GLY A 58 -8.77 -1.07 3.37
N VAL A 59 -8.83 0.22 3.72
CA VAL A 59 -8.54 1.33 2.79
C VAL A 59 -7.07 1.33 2.37
N SER A 60 -6.15 1.03 3.30
CA SER A 60 -4.72 0.84 3.00
C SER A 60 -4.51 -0.29 1.99
N ALA A 61 -5.10 -1.46 2.25
CA ALA A 61 -5.00 -2.62 1.39
C ALA A 61 -5.58 -2.34 -0.01
N LEU A 62 -6.71 -1.64 -0.12
CA LEU A 62 -7.25 -1.20 -1.41
C LEU A 62 -6.26 -0.32 -2.17
N GLY A 63 -5.66 0.66 -1.48
CA GLY A 63 -4.66 1.55 -2.07
C GLY A 63 -3.44 0.78 -2.59
N GLN A 64 -2.99 -0.23 -1.83
CA GLN A 64 -1.90 -1.13 -2.22
C GLN A 64 -2.27 -2.01 -3.41
N SER A 65 -3.43 -2.67 -3.40
CA SER A 65 -3.84 -3.56 -4.48
C SER A 65 -4.03 -2.80 -5.80
N ILE A 66 -4.64 -1.60 -5.76
CA ILE A 66 -4.79 -0.75 -6.96
C ILE A 66 -3.41 -0.31 -7.48
N SER A 67 -2.52 0.08 -6.56
CA SER A 67 -1.15 0.47 -6.89
C SER A 67 -0.37 -0.68 -7.54
N LEU A 68 -0.53 -1.91 -7.04
CA LEU A 68 0.14 -3.08 -7.58
C LEU A 68 -0.40 -3.46 -8.97
N MET A 69 -1.71 -3.34 -9.21
CA MET A 69 -2.32 -3.58 -10.52
C MET A 69 -1.89 -2.56 -11.59
N LEU A 70 -1.57 -1.33 -11.16
CA LEU A 70 -1.05 -0.27 -12.04
C LEU A 70 0.46 -0.45 -12.36
N THR A 71 1.12 -1.45 -11.78
CA THR A 71 2.55 -1.69 -11.99
C THR A 71 2.78 -2.59 -13.20
N ASP A 72 3.19 -2.00 -14.32
CA ASP A 72 3.79 -2.77 -15.41
C ASP A 72 5.24 -3.14 -15.07
N VAL A 73 5.58 -4.42 -15.25
CA VAL A 73 6.96 -4.91 -15.15
C VAL A 73 7.59 -4.82 -16.56
N PRO A 74 8.76 -4.20 -16.75
CA PRO A 74 9.71 -3.64 -15.79
C PRO A 74 9.33 -2.24 -15.34
N GLN A 75 9.70 -1.98 -14.10
CA GLN A 75 9.39 -0.76 -13.40
C GLN A 75 10.25 0.39 -13.95
N GLU A 76 9.69 1.13 -14.90
CA GLU A 76 10.34 2.32 -15.43
C GLU A 76 10.35 3.41 -14.35
N ARG A 77 11.47 4.13 -14.23
CA ARG A 77 11.66 5.23 -13.26
C ARG A 77 10.83 6.46 -13.67
N GLY A 78 9.51 6.32 -13.65
CA GLY A 78 8.56 7.40 -13.90
C GLY A 78 7.99 8.00 -12.61
N HIS A 79 7.33 9.14 -12.74
CA HIS A 79 6.63 9.81 -11.63
C HIS A 79 5.55 8.92 -10.98
N PHE A 80 4.92 8.04 -11.77
CA PHE A 80 3.94 7.07 -11.28
C PHE A 80 4.55 6.06 -10.29
N CYS A 81 5.77 5.59 -10.53
CA CYS A 81 6.46 4.65 -9.63
C CYS A 81 6.80 5.31 -8.28
N ARG A 82 7.23 6.58 -8.30
CA ARG A 82 7.48 7.36 -7.07
C ARG A 82 6.19 7.62 -6.28
N PHE A 83 5.10 7.98 -6.98
CA PHE A 83 3.80 8.23 -6.36
C PHE A 83 3.21 6.94 -5.75
N GLN A 84 3.38 5.83 -6.44
CA GLN A 84 3.00 4.50 -5.95
C GLN A 84 3.72 4.15 -4.65
N ALA A 85 5.06 4.28 -4.64
CA ALA A 85 5.87 4.01 -3.45
C ALA A 85 5.46 4.90 -2.27
N TRP A 86 5.19 6.17 -2.55
CA TRP A 86 4.71 7.13 -1.56
C TRP A 86 3.35 6.73 -0.97
N ILE A 87 2.38 6.31 -1.79
CA ILE A 87 1.08 5.81 -1.34
C ILE A 87 1.25 4.62 -0.40
N ILE A 88 2.07 3.64 -0.78
CA ILE A 88 2.31 2.44 0.03
C ILE A 88 2.91 2.82 1.39
N THR A 89 3.98 3.61 1.40
CA THR A 89 4.64 4.04 2.65
C THR A 89 3.72 4.89 3.54
N TYR A 90 2.89 5.75 2.93
CA TYR A 90 1.93 6.57 3.66
C TYR A 90 0.89 5.71 4.39
N PHE A 91 0.33 4.71 3.70
CA PHE A 91 -0.72 3.86 4.28
C PHE A 91 -0.18 2.80 5.27
N GLU A 92 1.03 2.25 5.10
CA GLU A 92 1.61 1.30 6.06
C GLU A 92 2.00 1.96 7.39
N ASN A 93 2.57 3.17 7.34
CA ASN A 93 2.98 3.91 8.54
C ASN A 93 1.80 4.37 9.40
N ARG A 94 0.58 4.37 8.86
CA ARG A 94 -0.66 4.66 9.60
C ARG A 94 -1.01 3.57 10.60
N VAL A 95 -0.80 2.33 10.21
CA VAL A 95 -1.22 1.15 10.96
C VAL A 95 -0.35 0.96 12.19
N LEU A 96 0.97 1.07 12.02
CA LEU A 96 1.95 0.80 13.08
C LEU A 96 1.83 1.79 14.25
N LYS A 97 1.42 3.04 14.00
CA LYS A 97 1.38 4.10 15.01
C LYS A 97 0.04 4.23 15.74
N CYS A 98 -1.04 3.64 15.23
CA CYS A 98 -2.31 3.58 15.94
C CYS A 98 -2.23 2.72 17.22
N HIS A 99 -1.37 1.69 17.26
CA HIS A 99 -1.24 0.84 18.44
C HIS A 99 -0.73 1.60 19.68
N PHE A 100 0.03 2.69 19.49
CA PHE A 100 0.64 3.46 20.59
C PHE A 100 -0.10 4.76 20.95
N VAL A 101 -0.84 5.38 20.02
CA VAL A 101 -1.26 6.81 20.15
C VAL A 101 -2.77 6.99 20.32
N CYS A 102 -3.57 5.92 20.25
CA CYS A 102 -5.02 6.02 20.15
C CYS A 102 -5.80 6.39 21.43
N VAL A 103 -5.12 6.90 22.44
CA VAL A 103 -5.74 7.35 23.71
C VAL A 103 -6.05 8.86 23.71
N ASP A 104 -5.55 9.65 22.75
CA ASP A 104 -5.55 11.11 22.85
C ASP A 104 -6.50 11.86 21.87
N ARG A 105 -6.97 13.05 22.26
CA ARG A 105 -7.89 13.91 21.50
C ARG A 105 -7.31 14.35 20.14
N TYR A 106 -6.00 14.28 19.98
CA TYR A 106 -5.26 14.62 18.77
C TYR A 106 -4.98 13.42 17.84
N TYR A 107 -5.59 12.26 18.08
CA TYR A 107 -5.28 11.04 17.32
C TYR A 107 -5.45 11.21 15.81
N HIS A 108 -6.46 11.95 15.33
CA HIS A 108 -6.64 12.20 13.91
C HIS A 108 -5.50 13.04 13.32
N PHE A 109 -5.03 14.05 14.05
CA PHE A 109 -3.94 14.89 13.56
C PHE A 109 -2.61 14.13 13.52
N ILE A 110 -2.32 13.33 14.56
CA ILE A 110 -1.07 12.57 14.66
C ILE A 110 -1.08 11.37 13.70
N SER A 111 -2.19 10.63 13.63
CA SER A 111 -2.32 9.48 12.72
C SER A 111 -2.32 9.87 11.25
N TRP A 112 -2.78 11.07 10.87
CA TRP A 112 -2.72 11.50 9.47
C TRP A 112 -1.44 12.29 9.16
N GLY A 113 -1.04 13.19 10.05
CA GLY A 113 0.09 14.09 9.87
C GLY A 113 1.45 13.40 9.96
N VAL A 114 1.67 12.53 10.95
CA VAL A 114 2.98 11.89 11.12
C VAL A 114 3.32 10.96 9.94
N PRO A 115 2.41 10.08 9.48
CA PRO A 115 2.67 9.26 8.30
C PRO A 115 2.84 10.11 7.04
N PHE A 116 2.13 11.24 6.91
CA PHE A 116 2.30 12.16 5.78
C PHE A 116 3.70 12.77 5.76
N VAL A 117 4.20 13.28 6.88
CA VAL A 117 5.55 13.85 6.96
C VAL A 117 6.60 12.76 6.69
N VAL A 118 6.44 11.58 7.30
CA VAL A 118 7.37 10.45 7.12
C VAL A 118 7.40 9.94 5.68
N SER A 119 6.27 9.92 4.96
CA SER A 119 6.25 9.55 3.54
C SER A 119 6.75 10.68 2.62
N CYS A 120 6.55 11.94 3.00
CA CYS A 120 7.09 13.08 2.23
C CYS A 120 8.62 13.23 2.33
N LEU A 121 9.25 12.82 3.43
CA LEU A 121 10.71 12.85 3.59
C LEU A 121 11.48 12.12 2.45
N PRO A 122 11.21 10.82 2.17
CA PRO A 122 11.82 10.11 1.04
C PRO A 122 11.34 10.60 -0.33
N LEU A 123 10.16 11.25 -0.40
CA LEU A 123 9.66 11.87 -1.64
C LEU A 123 10.48 13.11 -2.01
N ILE A 124 10.75 13.98 -1.04
CA ILE A 124 11.50 15.23 -1.23
C ILE A 124 12.99 14.92 -1.44
N ALA A 125 13.51 13.90 -0.76
CA ALA A 125 14.89 13.46 -0.91
C ALA A 125 15.15 12.65 -2.20
N ASP A 126 14.13 12.44 -3.04
CA ASP A 126 14.20 11.58 -4.24
C ASP A 126 14.75 10.16 -3.95
N ALA A 127 14.57 9.71 -2.70
CA ALA A 127 15.10 8.45 -2.19
C ALA A 127 14.18 7.26 -2.48
N TYR A 128 12.98 7.49 -3.03
CA TYR A 128 12.13 6.41 -3.53
C TYR A 128 12.78 5.74 -4.74
N GLY A 129 13.38 4.58 -4.48
CA GLY A 129 13.81 3.64 -5.51
C GLY A 129 12.62 3.04 -6.26
N PRO A 130 12.87 2.32 -7.37
CA PRO A 130 11.82 1.53 -8.00
C PRO A 130 11.21 0.61 -6.94
N ALA A 131 9.90 0.72 -6.72
CA ALA A 131 9.14 -0.09 -5.77
C ALA A 131 9.02 -1.55 -6.27
N GLY A 132 10.17 -2.21 -6.42
CA GLY A 132 10.30 -3.63 -6.70
C GLY A 132 10.38 -4.41 -5.39
N PRO A 133 10.19 -5.74 -5.44
CA PRO A 133 10.12 -6.58 -4.26
C PRO A 133 11.41 -6.42 -3.45
N TRP A 134 11.29 -5.88 -2.24
CA TRP A 134 11.99 -6.49 -1.13
C TRP A 134 11.40 -7.89 -0.90
#